data_AF-A0A699UAQ1-F1
#
_entry.id   AF-A0A699UAQ1-F1
#
_cell.length_a   1.000
_cell.length_b   1.000
_cell.length_c   1.000
_cell.angle_alpha   90.00
_cell.angle_beta   90.00
_cell.angle_gamma   90.00
#
_symmetry.space_group_name_H-M   'P 1'
#
loop_
_entity.id
_entity.type
_entity.pdbx_description
1 polymer ?
#
loop_
_entity_poly.entity_id
_entity_poly.type
_entity_poly.pdbx_seq_one_letter_code
_entity_poly.pdbx_strand_id
1 'polypeptide(L)' 'MESDFVAFAAAGKEAEWVRNLIHEIPIWSKPIEPISIRCDSAPTMAKAYSQIYNGKSRHLGVRHIMVRELIKNGVISI' A
#
# COMPACT_ATOMS: atom_id res chain seq x y z
N MET A 1 14.08 -7.31 -4.49
CA MET A 1 14.42 -6.23 -3.52
C MET A 1 13.92 -4.84 -3.92
N GLU A 2 14.04 -4.46 -5.20
CA GLU A 2 13.38 -3.25 -5.74
C GLU A 2 12.14 -3.61 -6.57
N SER A 3 12.24 -4.64 -7.43
CA SER A 3 11.11 -5.23 -8.17
C SER A 3 9.92 -5.54 -7.25
N ASP A 4 10.17 -6.20 -6.13
CA ASP A 4 9.14 -6.65 -5.19
C ASP A 4 8.45 -5.45 -4.54
N PHE A 5 9.21 -4.39 -4.24
CA PHE A 5 8.65 -3.15 -3.69
C PHE A 5 7.87 -2.37 -4.75
N VAL A 6 8.29 -2.40 -6.01
CA VAL A 6 7.55 -1.80 -7.12
C VAL A 6 6.23 -2.54 -7.38
N ALA A 7 6.26 -3.87 -7.37
CA ALA A 7 5.05 -4.70 -7.47
C ALA A 7 4.11 -4.48 -6.29
N PHE A 8 4.65 -4.42 -5.07
CA PHE A 8 3.89 -4.11 -3.86
C PHE A 8 3.22 -2.72 -3.93
N ALA A 9 3.97 -1.70 -4.37
CA ALA A 9 3.41 -0.36 -4.58
C ALA A 9 2.32 -0.34 -5.65
N ALA A 10 2.46 -1.12 -6.73
CA ALA A 10 1.41 -1.24 -7.74
C ALA A 10 0.15 -1.90 -7.15
N ALA A 11 0.29 -3.00 -6.41
CA ALA A 11 -0.81 -3.65 -5.71
C ALA A 11 -1.51 -2.70 -4.71
N GLY A 12 -0.77 -1.84 -4.02
CA GLY A 12 -1.33 -0.81 -3.14
C GLY A 12 -2.25 0.18 -3.87
N LYS A 13 -1.91 0.58 -5.11
CA LYS A 13 -2.77 1.46 -5.91
C LYS A 13 -4.05 0.76 -6.36
N GLU A 14 -3.93 -0.50 -6.79
CA GLU A 14 -5.10 -1.30 -7.16
C GLU A 14 -6.03 -1.50 -5.97
N ALA A 15 -5.47 -1.73 -4.77
CA ALA A 15 -6.24 -1.84 -3.54
C ALA A 15 -6.98 -0.54 -3.18
N GLU A 16 -6.32 0.62 -3.32
CA GLU A 16 -6.98 1.92 -3.15
C GLU A 16 -8.12 2.10 -4.15
N TRP A 17 -7.89 1.78 -5.42
CA TRP A 17 -8.91 1.87 -6.47
C TRP A 17 -10.11 0.96 -6.17
N VAL A 18 -9.88 -0.31 -5.81
CA VAL A 18 -10.95 -1.25 -5.43
C VAL A 18 -11.73 -0.73 -4.22
N ARG A 19 -11.04 -0.22 -3.20
CA ARG A 19 -11.69 0.33 -2.00
C ARG A 19 -12.58 1.54 -2.33
N ASN A 20 -12.11 2.43 -3.21
CA ASN A 20 -12.87 3.59 -3.67
C ASN A 20 -14.10 3.16 -4.48
N LEU A 21 -13.95 2.18 -5.37
CA LEU A 21 -15.07 1.60 -6.11
C LEU A 21 -16.14 1.02 -5.17
N ILE A 22 -15.73 0.25 -4.15
CA ILE A 22 -16.66 -0.29 -3.15
C ILE A 22 -17.36 0.83 -2.38
N HIS A 23 -16.66 1.93 -2.10
CA HIS A 23 -17.22 3.08 -1.39
C HIS A 23 -18.37 3.77 -2.12
N GLU A 24 -18.38 3.71 -3.45
CA GLU A 24 -19.41 4.27 -4.32
C GLU A 24 -20.67 3.40 -4.40
N ILE A 25 -20.60 2.12 -3.97
CA ILE A 25 -21.74 1.20 -4.00
C ILE A 25 -22.65 1.47 -2.78
N PRO A 26 -23.92 1.92 -2.97
CA PRO A 26 -24.78 2.33 -1.86
C PRO A 26 -25.16 1.22 -0.87
N ILE A 27 -25.09 -0.04 -1.31
CA ILE A 27 -25.48 -1.22 -0.52
C ILE A 27 -24.35 -1.66 0.43
N TRP A 28 -23.12 -1.23 0.19
CA TRP A 28 -21.98 -1.67 0.99
C TRP A 28 -21.93 -0.95 2.34
N SER A 29 -21.82 -1.72 3.43
CA SER A 29 -21.70 -1.15 4.77
C SER A 29 -20.35 -0.45 4.96
N LYS A 30 -20.40 0.71 5.64
CA LYS A 30 -19.22 1.53 5.97
C LYS A 30 -18.94 1.43 7.47
N PRO A 31 -17.66 1.45 7.92
CA PRO A 31 -16.44 1.70 7.14
C PRO A 31 -15.96 0.48 6.33
N ILE A 32 -15.22 0.72 5.25
CA ILE A 32 -14.59 -0.35 4.47
C ILE A 32 -13.26 -0.71 5.13
N GLU A 33 -13.15 -1.97 5.55
CA GLU A 33 -11.95 -2.58 6.13
C GLU A 33 -10.73 -2.48 5.18
N PRO A 34 -9.50 -2.46 5.71
CA PRO A 34 -8.30 -2.41 4.89
C PRO A 34 -8.13 -3.62 3.94
N ILE A 35 -7.70 -3.28 2.72
CA ILE A 35 -6.96 -4.07 1.71
C ILE A 35 -5.90 -5.07 2.22
N SER A 36 -6.18 -6.35 2.53
CA SER A 36 -5.07 -7.28 2.87
C SER A 36 -4.23 -7.65 1.63
N ILE A 37 -2.96 -7.26 1.62
CA ILE A 37 -1.98 -7.55 0.57
C ILE A 37 -0.90 -8.46 1.13
N ARG A 38 -0.89 -9.72 0.70
CA ARG A 38 0.14 -10.68 1.09
C ARG A 38 1.47 -10.36 0.41
N CYS A 39 2.53 -10.27 1.19
CA CYS A 39 3.90 -10.13 0.70
C CYS A 39 4.81 -11.13 1.43
N ASP A 40 5.54 -11.93 0.68
CA ASP A 40 6.50 -12.92 1.21
C ASP A 40 7.90 -12.32 1.47
N SER A 41 8.17 -11.14 0.93
CA SER A 41 9.48 -10.49 1.03
C SER A 41 9.60 -9.62 2.30
N ALA A 42 10.21 -10.19 3.33
CA ALA A 42 10.52 -9.47 4.58
C ALA A 42 11.21 -8.10 4.38
N PRO A 43 12.16 -7.92 3.43
CA PRO A 43 12.75 -6.60 3.17
C PRO A 43 11.75 -5.57 2.63
N THR A 44 10.74 -6.00 1.87
CA THR A 44 9.68 -5.14 1.34
C THR A 44 8.74 -4.70 2.46
N MET A 45 8.36 -5.63 3.34
CA MET A 45 7.56 -5.33 4.53
C MET A 45 8.29 -4.33 5.43
N ALA A 46 9.58 -4.58 5.71
CA ALA A 46 10.39 -3.68 6.53
C ALA A 46 10.47 -2.26 5.94
N LYS A 47 10.62 -2.13 4.61
CA LYS A 47 10.60 -0.84 3.92
C LYS A 47 9.22 -0.17 4.01
N ALA A 48 8.14 -0.90 3.82
CA ALA A 48 6.77 -0.37 3.85
C ALA A 48 6.44 0.28 5.20
N TYR A 49 6.87 -0.33 6.31
CA TYR A 49 6.65 0.20 7.66
C TYR A 49 7.72 1.19 8.13
N SER A 50 8.85 1.31 7.42
CA SER A 50 9.96 2.16 7.86
C SER A 50 9.61 3.64 7.78
N GLN A 51 9.83 4.36 8.88
CA GLN A 51 9.71 5.82 8.94
C GLN A 51 11.01 6.55 8.52
N ILE A 52 12.13 5.83 8.54
CA ILE A 52 13.47 6.37 8.30
C ILE A 52 14.03 6.01 6.92
N TYR A 53 13.31 5.17 6.15
CA TYR A 53 13.70 4.82 4.80
C TYR A 53 13.42 6.01 3.87
N ASN A 54 14.47 6.59 3.31
CA ASN A 54 14.36 7.81 2.49
C ASN A 54 14.18 7.53 0.99
N GLY A 55 13.99 6.27 0.58
CA GLY A 55 13.96 5.89 -0.83
C GLY A 55 15.34 6.04 -1.47
N LYS A 56 16.04 4.93 -1.71
CA LYS A 56 17.40 4.94 -2.30
C LYS A 56 17.48 5.74 -3.62
N SER A 57 16.38 5.78 -4.37
CA SER A 57 16.21 6.54 -5.60
C SER A 57 14.90 7.34 -5.54
N ARG A 58 14.78 8.41 -6.35
CA ARG A 58 13.55 9.24 -6.41
C ARG A 58 12.30 8.39 -6.71
N HIS A 59 12.39 7.45 -7.65
CA HIS A 59 11.26 6.61 -8.04
C HIS A 59 10.84 5.62 -6.95
N LEU A 60 11.76 5.18 -6.08
CA LEU A 60 11.44 4.35 -4.92
C LEU A 60 10.92 5.19 -3.75
N GLY A 61 11.45 6.39 -3.54
CA GLY A 61 11.00 7.31 -2.49
C GLY A 61 9.52 7.68 -2.66
N VAL A 62 9.11 8.04 -3.88
CA VAL A 62 7.69 8.34 -4.17
C VAL A 62 6.79 7.15 -3.86
N ARG A 63 7.19 5.93 -4.26
CA ARG A 63 6.41 4.70 -3.99
C ARG A 63 6.35 4.38 -2.50
N HIS A 64 7.43 4.65 -1.76
CA HIS A 64 7.46 4.41 -0.32
C HIS A 64 6.55 5.37 0.44
N ILE A 65 6.57 6.66 0.10
CA ILE A 65 5.64 7.65 0.69
C ILE A 65 4.20 7.20 0.45
N MET A 66 3.85 6.87 -0.80
CA MET A 66 2.52 6.40 -1.17
C MET A 66 2.11 5.14 -0.38
N VAL A 67 2.95 4.10 -0.36
CA VAL A 67 2.68 2.86 0.39
C VAL A 67 2.47 3.16 1.88
N ARG A 68 3.30 4.00 2.47
CA ARG A 68 3.22 4.35 3.89
C ARG A 68 1.91 5.10 4.20
N GLU A 69 1.46 5.98 3.31
CA GLU A 69 0.18 6.68 3.43
C GLU A 69 -1.00 5.72 3.34
N LEU A 70 -0.97 4.76 2.40
CA LEU A 70 -2.01 3.73 2.28
C LEU A 70 -2.15 2.90 3.56
N ILE A 71 -1.04 2.50 4.18
CA ILE A 71 -1.03 1.78 5.46
C ILE A 71 -1.55 2.67 6.58
N LYS A 72 -1.04 3.90 6.69
CA LYS A 72 -1.41 4.85 7.75
C LYS A 72 -2.91 5.20 7.71
N ASN A 73 -3.48 5.31 6.52
CA ASN A 73 -4.89 5.64 6.31
C ASN A 73 -5.82 4.42 6.39
N GLY A 74 -5.29 3.22 6.67
CA GLY A 74 -6.09 1.99 6.74
C GLY A 74 -6.68 1.59 5.38
N VAL A 75 -6.05 1.98 4.27
CA VAL A 75 -6.46 1.53 2.94
C VAL A 75 -5.98 0.11 2.70
N ILE A 76 -4.75 -0.22 3.16
CA ILE A 76 -4.15 -1.54 3.02
C ILE A 76 -3.59 -2.06 4.35
N SER A 77 -3.55 -3.38 4.49
CA SER A 77 -2.82 -4.12 5.53
C SER A 77 -1.90 -5.14 4.86
N ILE A 78 -0.74 -5.45 5.45
CA ILE A 78 0.27 -6.38 4.92
C ILE A 78 0.25 -7.67 5.74
#